data_AF-M5S3C6-F1
#
_entry.id   AF-M5S3C6-F1
#
_cell.length_a   1.000
_cell.length_b   1.000
_cell.length_c   1.000
_cell.angle_alpha   90.00
_cell.angle_beta   90.00
_cell.angle_gamma   90.00
#
_symmetry.space_group_name_H-M   'P 1'
#
loop_
_entity.id
_entity.type
_entity.pdbx_description
1 polymer ?
#
loop_
_entity_poly.entity_id
_entity_poly.type
_entity_poly.pdbx_seq_one_letter_code
_entity_poly.pdbx_strand_id
1 'polypeptide(L)'
;MDVWIEHWSCIGLSPPVAMATIEQAILARTFFDPANLLVALSDGQVRAWCHVAVDRYPEEAGQKTDHDTGFEHDHMGRMLALCFSPNGGLEVCEPLLAAAEARVQELGSHSLRIGLVRDGYDGYVGLPPIGHGIGVPEADTRTTSLLTDAGYTASDPISRLVVSTSPYRPPVNREALQLRRTTRGVREPRMPVKPRLASAMSHFDIERHKIVNHRTGEMLAEVELWCSDVEAQVMNCAQQSSIFRR
;
A
#
# COMPACT_ATOMS: atom_id res chain seq x y z
N MET A 1 0.05 16.12 -10.03
CA MET A 1 -0.02 16.31 -8.57
C MET A 1 -1.39 16.79 -8.15
N ASP A 2 -1.91 17.85 -8.76
CA ASP A 2 -3.21 18.43 -8.40
C ASP A 2 -4.36 17.42 -8.42
N VAL A 3 -4.47 16.60 -9.47
CA VAL A 3 -5.50 15.54 -9.55
C VAL A 3 -5.43 14.53 -8.39
N TRP A 4 -4.23 14.22 -7.86
CA TRP A 4 -4.11 13.37 -6.66
C TRP A 4 -4.72 14.07 -5.44
N ILE A 5 -4.31 15.32 -5.21
CA ILE A 5 -4.78 16.12 -4.07
C ILE A 5 -6.30 16.29 -4.16
N GLU A 6 -6.82 16.68 -5.31
CA GLU A 6 -8.25 16.86 -5.56
C GLU A 6 -9.04 15.57 -5.32
N HIS A 7 -8.58 14.45 -5.90
CA HIS A 7 -9.25 13.16 -5.76
C HIS A 7 -9.39 12.78 -4.27
N TRP A 8 -8.27 12.80 -3.54
CA TRP A 8 -8.23 12.40 -2.13
C TRP A 8 -8.89 13.39 -1.17
N SER A 9 -8.90 14.69 -1.51
CA SER A 9 -9.60 15.71 -0.73
C SER A 9 -11.13 15.55 -0.75
N CYS A 10 -11.68 14.79 -1.71
CA CYS A 10 -13.11 14.46 -1.71
C CYS A 10 -13.47 13.35 -0.71
N ILE A 11 -12.50 12.54 -0.27
CA ILE A 11 -12.72 11.39 0.61
C ILE A 11 -12.45 11.77 2.06
N GLY A 12 -11.52 12.69 2.30
CA GLY A 12 -11.15 13.14 3.64
C GLY A 12 -10.36 14.44 3.62
N LEU A 13 -9.48 14.60 4.62
CA LEU A 13 -8.59 15.75 4.66
C LEU A 13 -7.64 15.75 3.46
N SER A 14 -7.36 16.96 2.96
CA SER A 14 -6.42 17.13 1.86
C SER A 14 -5.07 16.50 2.23
N PRO A 15 -4.54 15.60 1.38
CA PRO A 15 -3.32 14.88 1.73
C PRO A 15 -2.14 15.87 1.75
N PRO A 16 -1.29 15.85 2.79
CA PRO A 16 -0.13 16.74 2.90
C PRO A 16 1.02 16.21 2.02
N VAL A 17 0.81 16.18 0.71
CA VAL A 17 1.78 15.68 -0.26
C VAL A 17 2.41 16.85 -0.99
N ALA A 18 3.74 16.90 -0.99
CA ALA A 18 4.53 17.83 -1.79
C ALA A 18 5.12 17.12 -3.02
N MET A 19 5.56 17.87 -4.03
CA MET A 19 6.22 17.30 -5.21
C MET A 19 7.47 16.51 -4.82
N ALA A 20 8.26 17.02 -3.88
CA ALA A 20 9.43 16.33 -3.34
C ALA A 20 9.08 14.95 -2.74
N THR A 21 7.93 14.84 -2.05
CA THR A 21 7.44 13.55 -1.52
C THR A 21 7.12 12.57 -2.65
N ILE A 22 6.49 13.04 -3.73
CA ILE A 22 6.20 12.19 -4.90
C ILE A 22 7.48 11.77 -5.63
N GLU A 23 8.43 12.68 -5.80
CA GLU A 23 9.72 12.37 -6.41
C GLU A 23 10.44 11.27 -5.63
N GLN A 24 10.56 11.44 -4.32
CA GLN A 24 11.25 10.48 -3.46
C GLN A 24 10.47 9.19 -3.28
N ALA A 25 9.14 9.23 -3.12
CA ALA A 25 8.34 8.02 -2.85
C ALA A 25 8.05 7.22 -4.11
N ILE A 26 7.95 7.87 -5.28
CA ILE A 26 7.43 7.27 -6.52
C ILE A 26 8.44 7.38 -7.66
N LEU A 27 8.77 8.61 -8.10
CA LEU A 27 9.48 8.81 -9.37
C LEU A 27 10.92 8.29 -9.34
N ALA A 28 11.57 8.32 -8.18
CA ALA A 28 12.90 7.78 -7.97
C ALA A 28 12.92 6.25 -7.76
N ARG A 29 11.77 5.58 -7.81
CA ARG A 29 11.66 4.14 -7.49
C ARG A 29 11.69 3.27 -8.73
N THR A 30 12.24 2.08 -8.58
CA THR A 30 12.39 1.12 -9.70
C THR A 30 11.07 0.53 -10.17
N PHE A 31 9.98 0.73 -9.43
CA PHE A 31 8.65 0.31 -9.86
C PHE A 31 8.00 1.31 -10.81
N PHE A 32 8.47 2.58 -10.82
CA PHE A 32 7.90 3.63 -11.65
C PHE A 32 8.42 3.52 -13.08
N ASP A 33 7.49 3.34 -14.01
CA ASP A 33 7.75 3.36 -15.44
C ASP A 33 6.83 4.39 -16.09
N PRO A 34 7.37 5.51 -16.61
CA PRO A 34 6.55 6.55 -17.21
C PRO A 34 5.78 6.05 -18.44
N ALA A 35 6.22 4.98 -19.10
CA ALA A 35 5.50 4.38 -20.23
C ALA A 35 4.20 3.67 -19.80
N ASN A 36 4.01 3.45 -18.50
CA ASN A 36 2.80 2.81 -17.95
C ASN A 36 1.95 3.79 -17.11
N LEU A 37 2.31 5.08 -17.11
CA LEU A 37 1.50 6.15 -16.57
C LEU A 37 0.57 6.68 -17.67
N LEU A 38 -0.72 6.41 -17.55
CA LEU A 38 -1.74 6.85 -18.50
C LEU A 38 -2.43 8.10 -17.95
N VAL A 39 -2.66 9.08 -18.83
CA VAL A 39 -3.24 10.37 -18.48
C VAL A 39 -4.41 10.64 -19.40
N ALA A 40 -5.55 11.02 -18.82
CA ALA A 40 -6.73 11.42 -19.56
C ALA A 40 -6.87 12.95 -19.56
N LEU A 41 -7.02 13.50 -20.76
CA LEU A 41 -7.18 14.93 -20.99
C LEU A 41 -8.63 15.25 -21.37
N SER A 42 -9.14 16.36 -20.85
CA SER A 42 -10.36 17.00 -21.37
C SER A 42 -10.12 18.50 -21.45
N ASP A 43 -10.43 19.11 -22.60
CA ASP A 43 -10.15 20.52 -22.91
C ASP A 43 -8.68 20.91 -22.70
N GLY A 44 -7.75 20.00 -23.03
CA GLY A 44 -6.31 20.21 -22.86
C GLY A 44 -5.83 20.21 -21.40
N GLN A 45 -6.69 19.91 -20.44
CA GLN A 45 -6.36 19.80 -19.01
C GLN A 45 -6.33 18.35 -18.57
N VAL A 46 -5.41 18.01 -17.66
CA VAL A 46 -5.36 16.68 -17.05
C VAL A 46 -6.54 16.51 -16.10
N ARG A 47 -7.41 15.54 -16.38
CA ARG A 47 -8.62 15.27 -15.59
C ARG A 47 -8.55 13.98 -14.79
N ALA A 48 -7.84 12.98 -15.30
CA ALA A 48 -7.60 11.72 -14.61
C ALA A 48 -6.25 11.13 -15.02
N TRP A 49 -5.74 10.22 -14.21
CA TRP A 49 -4.58 9.41 -14.55
C TRP A 49 -4.60 8.11 -13.78
N CYS A 50 -3.94 7.10 -14.33
CA CYS A 50 -3.67 5.84 -13.65
C CYS A 50 -2.25 5.38 -13.94
N HIS A 51 -1.70 4.55 -13.07
CA HIS A 51 -0.38 3.96 -13.25
C HIS A 51 -0.51 2.45 -13.13
N VAL A 52 -0.15 1.73 -14.20
CA VAL A 52 -0.22 0.28 -14.25
C VAL A 52 1.15 -0.37 -14.21
N ALA A 53 1.21 -1.61 -13.75
CA ALA A 53 2.39 -2.46 -13.84
C ALA A 53 1.96 -3.92 -14.00
N VAL A 54 2.85 -4.76 -14.51
CA VAL A 54 2.71 -6.22 -14.49
C VAL A 54 3.87 -6.78 -13.69
N ASP A 55 3.61 -7.76 -12.84
CA ASP A 55 4.69 -8.49 -12.19
C ASP A 55 5.47 -9.27 -13.23
N ARG A 56 6.64 -8.76 -13.55
CA ARG A 56 7.66 -9.52 -14.26
C ARG A 56 8.43 -10.27 -13.20
N TYR A 57 8.15 -11.56 -13.05
CA TYR A 57 9.10 -12.45 -12.41
C TYR A 57 10.35 -12.48 -13.30
N PRO A 58 11.52 -12.01 -12.84
CA PRO A 58 12.72 -12.61 -13.39
C PRO A 58 12.67 -14.09 -13.03
N GLU A 59 12.98 -14.97 -13.97
CA GLU A 59 13.31 -16.37 -13.73
C GLU A 59 14.58 -16.45 -12.85
N GLU A 60 14.54 -15.97 -11.61
CA GLU A 60 15.57 -16.24 -10.63
C GLU A 60 15.13 -17.47 -9.83
N ALA A 61 15.74 -18.57 -10.22
CA ALA A 61 15.54 -19.91 -9.68
C ALA A 61 15.54 -19.95 -8.14
N GLY A 62 14.50 -20.57 -7.59
CA GLY A 62 14.72 -21.60 -6.57
C GLY A 62 14.77 -21.20 -5.09
N GLN A 63 14.26 -20.04 -4.66
CA GLN A 63 14.03 -19.79 -3.23
C GLN A 63 12.56 -19.48 -2.93
N LYS A 64 11.79 -20.56 -2.72
CA LYS A 64 10.58 -20.48 -1.89
C LYS A 64 11.01 -20.05 -0.50
N THR A 65 10.68 -18.83 -0.10
CA THR A 65 10.76 -18.43 1.30
C THR A 65 9.55 -19.02 2.03
N ASP A 66 9.70 -19.51 3.26
CA ASP A 66 8.64 -20.12 4.10
C ASP A 66 7.44 -19.19 4.41
N HIS A 67 7.44 -17.96 3.89
CA HIS A 67 6.32 -17.00 3.94
C HIS A 67 5.64 -16.78 2.57
N ASP A 68 5.82 -17.69 1.61
CA ASP A 68 5.05 -17.67 0.37
C ASP A 68 3.59 -17.98 0.71
N THR A 69 2.77 -16.94 0.82
CA THR A 69 1.37 -16.96 1.32
C THR A 69 0.39 -17.68 0.39
N GLY A 70 0.86 -18.61 -0.44
CA GLY A 70 0.02 -19.47 -1.28
C GLY A 70 -0.72 -18.73 -2.41
N PHE A 71 -0.47 -17.44 -2.62
CA PHE A 71 -0.95 -16.76 -3.81
C PHE A 71 -0.08 -17.23 -4.98
N GLU A 72 -0.62 -18.12 -5.81
CA GLU A 72 -0.05 -18.43 -7.12
C GLU A 72 0.21 -17.11 -7.83
N HIS A 73 1.49 -16.81 -8.05
CA HIS A 73 1.91 -15.57 -8.67
C HIS A 73 1.73 -15.67 -10.18
N ASP A 74 0.48 -15.72 -10.59
CA ASP A 74 0.11 -15.57 -12.00
C ASP A 74 0.59 -14.20 -12.49
N HIS A 75 0.92 -14.09 -13.77
CA HIS A 75 1.34 -12.84 -14.39
C HIS A 75 0.19 -11.84 -14.37
N MET A 76 0.02 -11.15 -13.23
CA MET A 76 -1.14 -10.31 -12.94
C MET A 76 -0.78 -8.83 -13.14
N GLY A 77 -1.62 -8.13 -13.88
CA GLY A 77 -1.60 -6.70 -14.00
C GLY A 77 -2.13 -6.03 -12.75
N ARG A 78 -1.58 -4.85 -12.46
CA ARG A 78 -1.97 -4.06 -11.31
C ARG A 78 -2.14 -2.61 -11.69
N MET A 79 -3.18 -2.01 -11.17
CA MET A 79 -3.36 -0.56 -11.15
C MET A 79 -2.87 -0.03 -9.81
N LEU A 80 -1.66 0.55 -9.83
CA LEU A 80 -0.96 1.04 -8.64
C LEU A 80 -1.60 2.31 -8.07
N ALA A 81 -2.24 3.10 -8.92
CA ALA A 81 -3.03 4.25 -8.55
C ALA A 81 -4.04 4.58 -9.65
N LEU A 82 -5.21 5.08 -9.24
CA LEU A 82 -6.24 5.69 -10.09
C LEU A 82 -6.68 6.97 -9.39
N CYS A 83 -6.53 8.11 -10.05
CA CYS A 83 -6.97 9.40 -9.52
C CYS A 83 -7.65 10.20 -10.60
N PHE A 84 -8.72 10.89 -10.23
CA PHE A 84 -9.50 11.73 -11.13
C PHE A 84 -10.08 12.92 -10.39
N SER A 85 -10.12 14.05 -11.09
CA SER A 85 -10.64 15.31 -10.58
C SER A 85 -12.14 15.20 -10.30
N PRO A 86 -12.66 15.82 -9.23
CA PRO A 86 -14.11 15.96 -9.05
C PRO A 86 -14.76 16.78 -10.18
N ASN A 87 -13.98 17.60 -10.90
CA ASN A 87 -14.46 18.48 -11.96
C ASN A 87 -14.20 17.84 -13.33
N GLY A 88 -15.11 16.99 -13.79
CA GLY A 88 -15.06 16.34 -15.11
C GLY A 88 -14.09 15.16 -15.21
N GLY A 89 -13.48 14.72 -14.11
CA GLY A 89 -12.59 13.54 -14.10
C GLY A 89 -13.33 12.24 -14.38
N LEU A 90 -14.54 12.09 -13.86
CA LEU A 90 -15.32 10.86 -14.02
C LEU A 90 -15.70 10.60 -15.49
N GLU A 91 -15.93 11.66 -16.28
CA GLU A 91 -16.31 11.59 -17.70
C GLU A 91 -15.23 10.94 -18.58
N VAL A 92 -13.97 10.97 -18.13
CA VAL A 92 -12.84 10.41 -18.86
C VAL A 92 -12.32 9.10 -18.24
N CYS A 93 -12.92 8.64 -17.14
CA CYS A 93 -12.44 7.45 -16.41
C CYS A 93 -12.71 6.14 -17.15
N GLU A 94 -13.85 6.00 -17.84
CA GLU A 94 -14.17 4.78 -18.58
C GLU A 94 -13.17 4.53 -19.74
N PRO A 95 -12.88 5.50 -20.63
CA PRO A 95 -11.82 5.34 -21.63
C PRO A 95 -10.44 5.11 -21.01
N LEU A 96 -10.13 5.76 -19.88
CA LEU A 96 -8.85 5.57 -19.18
C LEU A 96 -8.71 4.15 -18.63
N LEU A 97 -9.78 3.58 -18.09
CA LEU A 97 -9.79 2.21 -17.57
C LEU A 97 -9.62 1.19 -18.70
N ALA A 98 -10.33 1.36 -19.82
CA ALA A 98 -10.15 0.53 -21.01
C ALA A 98 -8.71 0.61 -21.57
N ALA A 99 -8.12 1.80 -21.58
CA ALA A 99 -6.72 1.99 -21.99
C ALA A 99 -5.74 1.31 -21.01
N ALA A 100 -6.04 1.33 -19.71
CA ALA A 100 -5.24 0.65 -18.69
C ALA A 100 -5.27 -0.88 -18.86
N GLU A 101 -6.45 -1.44 -19.13
CA GLU A 101 -6.63 -2.87 -19.43
C GLU A 101 -5.86 -3.28 -20.68
N ALA A 102 -6.00 -2.53 -21.78
CA ALA A 102 -5.25 -2.77 -23.00
C ALA A 102 -3.73 -2.70 -22.76
N ARG A 103 -3.28 -1.71 -21.97
CA ARG A 103 -1.86 -1.59 -21.63
C ARG A 103 -1.34 -2.78 -20.82
N VAL A 104 -2.13 -3.28 -19.89
CA VAL A 104 -1.80 -4.48 -19.10
C VAL A 104 -1.72 -5.73 -19.98
N GLN A 105 -2.61 -5.84 -20.97
CA GLN A 105 -2.57 -6.91 -21.98
C GLN A 105 -1.31 -6.84 -22.86
N GLU A 106 -0.93 -5.64 -23.31
CA GLU A 106 0.33 -5.43 -24.05
C GLU A 106 1.56 -5.82 -23.23
N LEU A 107 1.49 -5.64 -21.92
CA LEU A 107 2.55 -6.01 -20.98
C LEU A 107 2.57 -7.52 -20.64
N GLY A 108 1.63 -8.29 -21.19
CA GLY A 108 1.59 -9.75 -21.10
C GLY A 108 0.69 -10.34 -20.01
N SER A 109 -0.23 -9.55 -19.44
CA SER A 109 -1.17 -10.03 -18.43
C SER A 109 -2.62 -10.01 -18.93
N HIS A 110 -3.40 -11.02 -18.54
CA HIS A 110 -4.82 -11.14 -18.88
C HIS A 110 -5.76 -10.76 -17.72
N SER A 111 -5.21 -10.34 -16.58
CA SER A 111 -5.98 -9.98 -15.39
C SER A 111 -5.47 -8.65 -14.82
N LEU A 112 -6.38 -7.84 -14.29
CA LEU A 112 -6.05 -6.56 -13.68
C LEU A 112 -6.63 -6.48 -12.27
N ARG A 113 -5.75 -6.28 -11.28
CA ARG A 113 -6.12 -6.01 -9.89
C ARG A 113 -5.96 -4.52 -9.59
N ILE A 114 -6.94 -3.94 -8.92
CA ILE A 114 -6.95 -2.52 -8.58
C ILE A 114 -6.84 -2.36 -7.07
N GLY A 115 -5.94 -1.48 -6.64
CA GLY A 115 -5.60 -1.29 -5.24
C GLY A 115 -4.34 -2.05 -4.83
N LEU A 116 -3.62 -1.49 -3.87
CA LEU A 116 -2.35 -2.01 -3.37
C LEU A 116 -2.56 -2.78 -2.08
N VAL A 117 -1.88 -3.90 -1.89
CA VAL A 117 -1.83 -4.60 -0.60
C VAL A 117 -0.37 -4.70 -0.19
N ARG A 118 -0.05 -4.02 0.92
CA ARG A 118 1.29 -3.85 1.49
C ARG A 118 2.19 -5.09 1.42
N ASP A 119 1.63 -6.24 1.79
CA ASP A 119 2.41 -7.47 2.04
C ASP A 119 2.68 -8.26 0.75
N GLY A 120 2.05 -7.87 -0.36
CA GLY A 120 2.27 -8.47 -1.66
C GLY A 120 3.02 -7.57 -2.64
N TYR A 121 2.74 -6.26 -2.60
CA TYR A 121 2.83 -5.41 -3.79
C TYR A 121 3.57 -4.09 -3.57
N ASP A 122 4.34 -3.68 -4.58
CA ASP A 122 4.99 -2.37 -4.67
C ASP A 122 4.03 -1.29 -5.20
N GLY A 123 4.45 -0.02 -5.13
CA GLY A 123 3.71 1.10 -5.68
C GLY A 123 3.68 2.31 -4.76
N TYR A 124 2.52 2.94 -4.66
CA TYR A 124 2.27 4.16 -3.87
C TYR A 124 2.09 3.90 -2.36
N VAL A 125 2.52 2.73 -1.89
CA VAL A 125 2.57 2.41 -0.45
C VAL A 125 3.48 3.43 0.25
N GLY A 126 3.01 3.91 1.38
CA GLY A 126 3.58 4.98 2.18
C GLY A 126 3.03 6.36 1.86
N LEU A 127 2.59 6.62 0.63
CA LEU A 127 2.18 7.97 0.23
C LEU A 127 0.82 8.35 0.85
N PRO A 128 0.64 9.56 1.43
CA PRO A 128 -0.65 9.97 1.97
C PRO A 128 -1.69 10.23 0.86
N PRO A 129 -2.96 9.81 1.03
CA PRO A 129 -3.52 9.14 2.21
C PRO A 129 -3.47 7.60 2.12
N ILE A 130 -2.92 7.03 1.05
CA ILE A 130 -2.82 5.57 0.83
C ILE A 130 -2.17 4.88 2.03
N GLY A 131 -1.17 5.53 2.66
CA GLY A 131 -0.55 5.04 3.89
C GLY A 131 0.00 3.64 3.65
N HIS A 132 -0.45 2.64 4.40
CA HIS A 132 0.08 1.28 4.25
C HIS A 132 -0.32 0.58 2.94
N GLY A 133 -1.22 1.13 2.11
CA GLY A 133 -1.70 0.45 0.90
C GLY A 133 -2.55 -0.76 1.22
N ILE A 134 -3.86 -0.52 1.40
CA ILE A 134 -4.86 -1.50 1.85
C ILE A 134 -6.04 -1.63 0.87
N GLY A 135 -5.75 -1.55 -0.41
CA GLY A 135 -6.72 -1.63 -1.50
C GLY A 135 -7.34 -0.28 -1.84
N VAL A 136 -8.54 -0.33 -2.42
CA VAL A 136 -9.39 0.84 -2.67
C VAL A 136 -10.21 1.12 -1.40
N PRO A 137 -10.13 2.33 -0.81
CA PRO A 137 -10.93 2.63 0.38
C PRO A 137 -12.43 2.58 0.11
N GLU A 138 -13.20 1.94 0.99
CA GLU A 138 -14.68 1.90 0.90
C GLU A 138 -15.30 3.31 0.90
N ALA A 139 -14.65 4.25 1.57
CA ALA A 139 -15.09 5.65 1.62
C ALA A 139 -15.00 6.36 0.26
N ASP A 140 -14.23 5.84 -0.70
CA ASP A 140 -14.16 6.35 -2.06
C ASP A 140 -15.26 5.75 -2.94
N THR A 141 -16.49 6.17 -2.68
CA THR A 141 -17.68 5.68 -3.39
C THR A 141 -17.65 5.93 -4.90
N ARG A 142 -16.90 6.94 -5.35
CA ARG A 142 -16.77 7.26 -6.78
C ARG A 142 -15.94 6.21 -7.49
N THR A 143 -14.78 5.84 -6.92
CA THR A 143 -13.95 4.78 -7.49
C THR A 143 -14.66 3.43 -7.38
N THR A 144 -15.27 3.10 -6.25
CA THR A 144 -15.96 1.80 -6.13
C THR A 144 -17.15 1.66 -7.08
N SER A 145 -17.91 2.74 -7.32
CA SER A 145 -19.00 2.74 -8.31
C SER A 145 -18.46 2.58 -9.74
N LEU A 146 -17.45 3.37 -10.12
CA LEU A 146 -16.78 3.27 -11.43
C LEU A 146 -16.29 1.84 -11.72
N LEU A 147 -15.64 1.22 -10.73
CA LEU A 147 -15.11 -0.15 -10.89
C LEU A 147 -16.24 -1.18 -11.00
N THR A 148 -17.30 -1.02 -10.20
CA THR A 148 -18.47 -1.90 -10.26
C THR A 148 -19.17 -1.81 -11.62
N ASP A 149 -19.35 -0.59 -12.13
CA ASP A 149 -19.97 -0.33 -13.44
C ASP A 149 -19.11 -0.90 -14.59
N ALA A 150 -17.79 -0.91 -14.43
CA ALA A 150 -16.85 -1.55 -15.35
C ALA A 150 -16.73 -3.08 -15.18
N GLY A 151 -17.50 -3.69 -14.28
CA GLY A 151 -17.56 -5.15 -14.10
C GLY A 151 -16.49 -5.74 -13.17
N TYR A 152 -15.75 -4.91 -12.42
CA TYR A 152 -14.81 -5.39 -11.41
C TYR A 152 -15.55 -5.91 -10.18
N THR A 153 -15.03 -7.01 -9.61
CA THR A 153 -15.54 -7.60 -8.37
C THR A 153 -14.57 -7.37 -7.22
N ALA A 154 -15.07 -6.95 -6.06
CA ALA A 154 -14.28 -6.93 -4.84
C ALA A 154 -13.84 -8.36 -4.48
N SER A 155 -12.55 -8.53 -4.14
CA SER A 155 -11.96 -9.83 -3.79
C SER A 155 -11.95 -10.02 -2.28
N ASP A 156 -11.01 -9.35 -1.60
CA ASP A 156 -10.74 -9.55 -0.18
C ASP A 156 -10.94 -8.25 0.61
N PRO A 157 -11.80 -8.23 1.63
CA PRO A 157 -11.92 -7.07 2.51
C PRO A 157 -10.69 -6.97 3.42
N ILE A 158 -10.08 -5.78 3.49
CA ILE A 158 -8.94 -5.51 4.37
C ILE A 158 -9.38 -4.57 5.49
N SER A 159 -9.31 -5.04 6.73
CA SER A 159 -9.63 -4.24 7.91
C SER A 159 -8.39 -3.54 8.46
N ARG A 160 -8.44 -2.21 8.53
CA ARG A 160 -7.41 -1.40 9.21
C ARG A 160 -7.83 -1.12 10.64
N LEU A 161 -7.06 -1.65 11.59
CA LEU A 161 -7.21 -1.34 13.01
C LEU A 161 -6.28 -0.19 13.40
N VAL A 162 -6.82 0.83 14.05
CA VAL A 162 -6.06 1.95 14.60
C VAL A 162 -6.23 1.96 16.10
N VAL A 163 -5.11 1.90 16.84
CA VAL A 163 -5.10 1.90 18.30
C VAL A 163 -4.11 2.91 18.82
N SER A 164 -4.49 3.65 19.86
CA SER A 164 -3.57 4.49 20.62
C SER A 164 -2.94 3.66 21.74
N THR A 165 -1.62 3.53 21.74
CA THR A 165 -0.87 2.79 22.76
C THR A 165 -0.43 3.67 23.93
N SER A 166 -0.56 4.99 23.86
CA SER A 166 -0.20 5.92 24.94
C SER A 166 -0.85 5.60 26.31
N PRO A 167 -2.16 5.26 26.38
CA PRO A 167 -2.78 4.89 27.65
C PRO A 167 -2.54 3.43 28.05
N TYR A 168 -1.95 2.61 27.17
CA TYR A 168 -1.78 1.19 27.44
C TYR A 168 -0.91 0.97 28.67
N ARG A 169 -1.36 0.06 29.54
CA ARG A 169 -0.61 -0.42 30.70
C ARG A 169 -0.63 -1.95 30.62
N PRO A 170 0.54 -2.60 30.51
CA PRO A 170 0.60 -4.06 30.50
C PRO A 170 -0.11 -4.65 31.73
N PRO A 171 -0.92 -5.71 31.57
CA PRO A 171 -1.60 -6.34 32.70
C PRO A 171 -0.58 -6.97 33.67
N VAL A 172 -0.82 -6.80 34.97
CA VAL A 172 -0.01 -7.41 36.04
C VAL A 172 -0.80 -8.55 36.68
N ASN A 173 -0.96 -9.65 35.94
CA ASN A 173 -1.57 -10.87 36.44
C ASN A 173 -0.58 -12.05 36.37
N ARG A 174 -0.96 -13.20 36.96
CA ARG A 174 -0.08 -14.38 37.05
C ARG A 174 0.34 -14.89 35.66
N GLU A 175 -0.58 -14.86 34.70
CA GLU A 175 -0.34 -15.31 33.32
C GLU A 175 0.70 -14.41 32.62
N ALA A 176 0.56 -13.09 32.70
CA ALA A 176 1.51 -12.14 32.12
C ALA A 176 2.90 -12.26 32.76
N LEU A 177 2.98 -12.47 34.07
CA LEU A 177 4.26 -12.73 34.76
C LEU A 177 4.88 -14.06 34.33
N GLN A 178 4.07 -15.11 34.15
CA GLN A 178 4.54 -16.40 33.66
C GLN A 178 5.03 -16.29 32.21
N LEU A 179 4.30 -15.58 31.35
CA LEU A 179 4.71 -15.30 29.98
C LEU A 179 6.07 -14.61 29.97
N ARG A 180 6.23 -13.50 30.71
CA ARG A 180 7.50 -12.78 30.82
C ARG A 180 8.66 -13.65 31.33
N ARG A 181 8.39 -14.60 32.22
CA ARG A 181 9.41 -15.53 32.75
C ARG A 181 9.76 -16.66 31.78
N THR A 182 8.84 -17.04 30.89
CA THR A 182 8.99 -18.20 29.99
C THR A 182 9.36 -17.81 28.57
N THR A 183 9.29 -16.53 28.23
CA THR A 183 9.61 -16.03 26.89
C THR A 183 10.80 -15.09 26.87
N ARG A 184 11.35 -14.90 25.67
CA ARG A 184 12.30 -13.83 25.33
C ARG A 184 11.79 -13.11 24.08
N GLY A 185 12.04 -11.81 24.01
CA GLY A 185 11.85 -11.03 22.80
C GLY A 185 13.07 -11.16 21.89
N VAL A 186 12.85 -11.32 20.59
CA VAL A 186 13.88 -11.26 19.56
C VAL A 186 13.50 -10.14 18.60
N ARG A 187 14.45 -9.25 18.31
CA ARG A 187 14.29 -8.14 17.36
C ARG A 187 15.28 -8.30 16.23
N GLU A 188 14.79 -8.31 15.00
CA GLU A 188 15.58 -8.51 13.79
C GLU A 188 15.21 -7.43 12.76
N PRO A 189 16.19 -6.73 12.15
CA PRO A 189 15.90 -5.88 11.01
C PRO A 189 15.41 -6.75 9.84
N ARG A 190 14.37 -6.30 9.15
CA ARG A 190 13.80 -7.01 8.00
C ARG A 190 14.03 -6.19 6.74
N MET A 191 14.98 -6.62 5.92
CA MET A 191 15.15 -6.03 4.59
C MET A 191 14.34 -6.83 3.57
N PRO A 192 13.55 -6.17 2.69
CA PRO A 192 12.93 -6.83 1.56
C PRO A 192 14.01 -7.41 0.64
N VAL A 193 13.84 -8.66 0.21
CA VAL A 193 14.83 -9.37 -0.62
C VAL A 193 14.66 -9.09 -2.11
N LYS A 194 13.43 -8.79 -2.54
CA LYS A 194 13.12 -8.48 -3.94
C LYS A 194 13.54 -7.03 -4.23
N PRO A 195 14.41 -6.75 -5.23
CA PRO A 195 14.92 -5.40 -5.47
C PRO A 195 13.84 -4.34 -5.68
N ARG A 196 12.78 -4.70 -6.43
CA ARG A 196 11.65 -3.79 -6.71
C ARG A 196 10.88 -3.43 -5.43
N LEU A 197 10.64 -4.41 -4.58
CA LEU A 197 10.01 -4.23 -3.28
C LEU A 197 10.91 -3.44 -2.32
N ALA A 198 12.21 -3.74 -2.29
CA ALA A 198 13.19 -2.99 -1.51
C ALA A 198 13.27 -1.50 -1.92
N SER A 199 13.20 -1.22 -3.22
CA SER A 199 13.12 0.16 -3.73
C SER A 199 11.83 0.85 -3.28
N ALA A 200 10.68 0.19 -3.43
CA ALA A 200 9.39 0.73 -3.02
C ALA A 200 9.34 1.05 -1.53
N MET A 201 9.97 0.20 -0.70
CA MET A 201 9.94 0.30 0.76
C MET A 201 11.15 1.03 1.35
N SER A 202 12.01 1.64 0.53
CA SER A 202 13.27 2.20 1.04
C SER A 202 13.08 3.38 2.00
N HIS A 203 11.85 3.86 2.17
CA HIS A 203 11.48 4.92 3.10
C HIS A 203 10.90 4.36 4.42
N PHE A 204 10.99 3.04 4.63
CA PHE A 204 10.60 2.36 5.85
C PHE A 204 11.77 1.65 6.51
N ASP A 205 11.86 1.82 7.83
CA ASP A 205 12.56 0.91 8.71
C ASP A 205 11.59 -0.20 9.12
N ILE A 206 11.91 -1.44 8.75
CA ILE A 206 11.08 -2.61 9.06
C ILE A 206 11.78 -3.45 10.11
N GLU A 207 11.10 -3.65 11.23
CA GLU A 207 11.59 -4.45 12.34
C GLU A 207 10.66 -5.61 12.62
N ARG A 208 11.22 -6.80 12.67
CA ARG A 208 10.52 -8.01 13.03
C ARG A 208 10.76 -8.30 14.50
N HIS A 209 9.67 -8.38 15.26
CA HIS A 209 9.66 -8.67 16.69
C HIS A 209 8.99 -10.01 16.93
N LYS A 210 9.74 -10.96 17.51
CA LYS A 210 9.25 -12.30 17.84
C LYS A 210 9.23 -12.50 19.35
N ILE A 211 8.21 -13.20 19.83
CA ILE A 211 8.16 -13.74 21.19
C ILE A 211 8.47 -15.23 21.09
N VAL A 212 9.54 -15.67 21.75
CA VAL A 212 10.01 -17.06 21.69
C VAL A 212 10.01 -17.64 23.09
N ASN A 213 9.53 -18.87 23.26
CA ASN A 213 9.68 -19.63 24.50
C ASN A 213 11.16 -19.98 24.69
N HIS A 214 11.80 -19.49 25.75
CA HIS A 214 13.26 -19.67 25.90
C HIS A 214 13.66 -21.11 26.27
N ARG A 215 12.71 -21.95 26.70
CA ARG A 215 12.97 -23.36 27.06
C ARG A 215 12.86 -24.28 25.86
N THR A 216 11.82 -24.08 25.03
CA THR A 216 11.54 -24.95 23.87
C THR A 216 12.10 -24.40 22.57
N GLY A 217 12.39 -23.10 22.51
CA GLY A 217 12.78 -22.40 21.28
C GLY A 217 11.59 -22.09 20.35
N GLU A 218 10.36 -22.44 20.76
CA GLU A 218 9.14 -22.25 19.97
C GLU A 218 8.78 -20.76 19.81
N MET A 219 8.45 -20.35 18.59
CA MET A 219 7.90 -19.02 18.31
C MET A 219 6.43 -18.98 18.74
N LEU A 220 6.10 -18.10 19.67
CA LEU A 220 4.73 -17.94 20.19
C LEU A 220 3.95 -16.84 19.48
N ALA A 221 4.64 -15.79 19.05
CA ALA A 221 4.04 -14.67 18.32
C ALA A 221 5.11 -13.92 17.51
N GLU A 222 4.66 -13.25 16.46
CA GLU A 222 5.47 -12.39 15.60
C GLU A 222 4.67 -11.14 15.24
N VAL A 223 5.35 -10.00 15.16
CA VAL A 223 4.82 -8.75 14.62
C VAL A 223 5.92 -8.04 13.83
N GLU A 224 5.55 -7.41 12.72
CA GLU A 224 6.44 -6.52 12.00
C GLU A 224 6.01 -5.07 12.24
N LEU A 225 6.95 -4.24 12.67
CA LEU A 225 6.78 -2.81 12.89
C LEU A 225 7.42 -2.07 11.72
N TRP A 226 6.65 -1.14 11.16
CA TRP A 226 7.00 -0.40 9.96
C TRP A 226 7.02 1.06 10.32
N CYS A 227 8.23 1.60 10.45
CA CYS A 227 8.45 2.97 10.85
C CYS A 227 8.84 3.76 9.61
N SER A 228 8.16 4.87 9.35
CA SER A 228 8.65 5.82 8.35
C SER A 228 9.97 6.37 8.82
N ASP A 229 10.93 6.51 7.90
CA ASP A 229 12.05 7.39 8.13
C ASP A 229 11.51 8.82 8.30
N VAL A 230 11.92 9.46 9.40
CA VAL A 230 11.51 10.82 9.79
C VAL A 230 12.03 11.84 8.76
N GLU A 231 13.14 11.55 8.09
CA GLU A 231 13.72 12.39 7.04
C GLU A 231 13.03 12.21 5.69
N ALA A 232 12.53 11.01 5.39
CA ALA A 232 11.84 10.73 4.14
C ALA A 232 10.44 11.37 4.06
N GLN A 233 9.81 11.68 5.21
CA GLN A 233 8.49 12.31 5.33
C GLN A 233 7.36 11.65 4.50
N VAL A 234 7.55 10.40 4.05
CA VAL A 234 6.61 9.73 3.15
C VAL A 234 5.36 9.31 3.93
N MET A 235 5.47 8.74 5.13
CA MET A 235 4.30 8.59 6.02
C MET A 235 4.30 9.64 7.13
N ASN A 236 3.21 10.39 7.23
CA ASN A 236 2.96 11.22 8.40
C ASN A 236 2.54 10.33 9.58
N CYS A 237 3.50 9.93 10.43
CA CYS A 237 3.22 9.20 11.68
C CYS A 237 2.53 10.07 12.75
N ALA A 238 2.34 11.38 12.50
CA ALA A 238 1.93 12.36 13.50
C ALA A 238 0.49 12.88 13.35
N GLN A 239 -0.37 12.30 12.50
CA GLN A 239 -1.81 12.60 12.57
C GLN A 239 -2.46 11.91 13.78
N GLN A 240 -2.16 12.44 14.97
CA GLN A 240 -3.08 12.40 16.10
C GLN A 240 -4.31 13.22 15.71
N SER A 241 -5.38 12.54 15.34
CA SER A 241 -6.70 13.16 15.28
C SER A 241 -7.12 13.52 16.71
N SER A 242 -7.01 14.80 17.07
CA SER A 242 -7.67 15.38 18.24
C SER A 242 -9.19 15.35 18.00
N ILE A 243 -9.87 14.43 18.67
CA ILE A 243 -11.34 14.37 18.69
C ILE A 243 -11.81 15.44 19.68
N PHE A 244 -12.31 16.56 19.16
CA PHE A 244 -13.15 17.46 19.94
C PHE A 244 -14.53 16.79 20.11
N ARG A 245 -14.95 16.59 21.36
CA ARG A 245 -16.30 16.13 21.71
C ARG A 245 -17.23 17.34 21.83
N ARG A 246 -18.49 17.15 21.40
CA ARG A 246 -19.63 17.84 21.99
C ARG A 246 -20.05 17.09 23.24
#